data_AF-A0AAV1GKI2-F1
#
_entry.id   AF-A0AAV1GKI2-F1
#
_cell.length_a   1.000
_cell.length_b   1.000
_cell.length_c   1.000
_cell.angle_alpha   90.00
_cell.angle_beta   90.00
_cell.angle_gamma   90.00
#
_symmetry.space_group_name_H-M   'P 1'
#
loop_
_entity.id
_entity.type
_entity.pdbx_description
1 polymer ?
#
loop_
_entity_poly.entity_id
_entity_poly.type
_entity_poly.pdbx_seq_one_letter_code
_entity_poly.pdbx_strand_id
1 'polypeptide(L)'
;MAASVVESGEDAFRKIFKFYRRRNPPPDFSDVIDFSRSLPNDKIVPADLDPSALTDVEAAQVGLQPVRDWRAFGLRGYPGFIFISNPFLLGSQSFWVKQCLKTYPQKPNVCNLDMHMSPSETQDIWGKSVHGFRNSSGKREPKTLLERLRWVTLGYHYNWDTKTYSENHHTPFPTDLHSLSSKVTAACGFPGFIAEAGILNFYRSDSSLGIHVDESELDHSRPLLSFSFGQSAIFLLGGTHRQDPPTAMYMHSGDMMLMSGQSRLLYHAVPRILPAPEGHTASKMDPCSPISLLQDSPVMETVSEEDWRVCSRYIQSSRVNVTVRQVLGPGQSFPETPSPPQRTEAGQTGGYHEGDGDQDSGKRKRSSSCDSADAVET
;
A
#
# COMPACT_ATOMS: atom_id res chain seq x y z
N MET A 1 6.93 -50.59 1.16
CA MET A 1 5.46 -50.42 1.11
C MET A 1 5.09 -49.54 2.30
N ALA A 2 4.70 -48.27 2.20
CA ALA A 2 4.48 -47.38 1.07
C ALA A 2 4.92 -45.97 1.52
N ALA A 3 5.93 -45.42 0.86
CA ALA A 3 6.15 -43.98 0.82
C ALA A 3 5.26 -43.46 -0.32
N SER A 4 4.06 -42.99 0.00
CA SER A 4 3.11 -42.52 -1.01
C SER A 4 3.26 -41.01 -1.21
N VAL A 5 4.02 -40.67 -2.25
CA VAL A 5 3.78 -39.57 -3.20
C VAL A 5 3.47 -38.20 -2.59
N VAL A 6 4.51 -37.39 -2.38
CA VAL A 6 4.37 -35.93 -2.40
C VAL A 6 4.16 -35.53 -3.86
N GLU A 7 2.90 -35.40 -4.29
CA GLU A 7 2.59 -34.70 -5.53
C GLU A 7 3.05 -33.25 -5.38
N SER A 8 4.18 -32.91 -5.98
CA SER A 8 4.64 -31.54 -6.18
C SER A 8 3.81 -30.82 -7.26
N GLY A 9 2.48 -30.88 -7.13
CA GLY A 9 1.54 -30.21 -8.01
C GLY A 9 1.51 -28.71 -7.71
N GLU A 10 2.10 -27.89 -8.58
CA GLU A 10 1.97 -26.44 -8.47
C GLU A 10 0.50 -26.00 -8.64
N ASP A 11 -0.03 -25.24 -7.67
CA ASP A 11 -1.41 -24.74 -7.67
C ASP A 11 -1.70 -23.79 -8.84
N ALA A 12 -2.96 -23.70 -9.27
CA ALA A 12 -3.34 -22.96 -10.48
C ALA A 12 -2.98 -21.47 -10.37
N PHE A 13 -3.18 -20.86 -9.20
CA PHE A 13 -2.81 -19.48 -8.97
C PHE A 13 -1.30 -19.30 -9.14
N ARG A 14 -0.48 -20.13 -8.49
CA ARG A 14 0.98 -20.04 -8.56
C ARG A 14 1.50 -20.22 -9.99
N LYS A 15 0.93 -21.12 -10.78
CA LYS A 15 1.23 -21.27 -12.22
C LYS A 15 0.99 -19.97 -12.99
N ILE A 16 -0.19 -19.36 -12.82
CA ILE A 16 -0.57 -18.12 -13.51
C ILE A 16 0.27 -16.92 -13.01
N PHE A 17 0.56 -16.86 -11.72
CA PHE A 17 1.45 -15.86 -11.13
C PHE A 17 2.85 -15.92 -11.76
N LYS A 18 3.46 -17.12 -11.85
CA LYS A 18 4.78 -17.30 -12.49
C LYS A 18 4.74 -16.94 -13.97
N PHE A 19 3.66 -17.30 -14.68
CA PHE A 19 3.46 -16.94 -16.08
C PHE A 19 3.54 -15.42 -16.25
N TYR A 20 2.69 -14.64 -15.56
CA TYR A 20 2.68 -13.18 -15.70
C TYR A 20 3.94 -12.49 -15.17
N ARG A 21 4.64 -13.08 -14.20
CA ARG A 21 5.90 -12.55 -13.64
C ARG A 21 7.11 -12.69 -14.59
N ARG A 22 7.08 -13.65 -15.54
CA ARG A 22 8.21 -13.95 -16.46
C ARG A 22 8.59 -12.72 -17.29
N ARG A 23 9.88 -12.37 -17.39
CA ARG A 23 10.32 -11.18 -18.16
C ARG A 23 10.75 -11.47 -19.58
N ASN A 24 11.42 -12.61 -19.81
CA ASN A 24 12.00 -12.95 -21.10
C ASN A 24 11.72 -14.42 -21.46
N PRO A 25 11.02 -14.72 -22.57
CA PRO A 25 10.19 -13.77 -23.30
C PRO A 25 9.04 -13.26 -22.41
N PRO A 26 8.58 -12.02 -22.58
CA PRO A 26 7.39 -11.55 -21.88
C PRO A 26 6.18 -12.42 -22.26
N PRO A 27 5.21 -12.61 -21.36
CA PRO A 27 3.95 -13.28 -21.65
C PRO A 27 3.16 -12.50 -22.69
N ASP A 28 2.26 -13.20 -23.36
CA ASP A 28 1.17 -12.54 -24.06
C ASP A 28 0.20 -11.97 -23.02
N PHE A 29 -0.23 -10.73 -23.24
CA PHE A 29 -1.19 -10.03 -22.38
C PHE A 29 -2.54 -9.81 -23.07
N SER A 30 -2.76 -10.39 -24.25
CA SER A 30 -3.98 -10.21 -25.05
C SER A 30 -5.25 -10.65 -24.30
N ASP A 31 -5.14 -11.64 -23.41
CA ASP A 31 -6.26 -12.14 -22.60
C ASP A 31 -6.44 -11.40 -21.26
N VAL A 32 -5.58 -10.43 -20.94
CA VAL A 32 -5.69 -9.63 -19.71
C VAL A 32 -6.82 -8.62 -19.89
N ILE A 33 -7.73 -8.59 -18.92
CA ILE A 33 -8.86 -7.66 -18.93
C ILE A 33 -8.34 -6.21 -18.82
N ASP A 34 -8.73 -5.37 -19.77
CA ASP A 34 -8.46 -3.93 -19.77
C ASP A 34 -9.80 -3.17 -19.70
N PHE A 35 -10.17 -2.72 -18.50
CA PHE A 35 -11.41 -1.98 -18.26
C PHE A 35 -11.42 -0.57 -18.87
N SER A 36 -10.26 -0.04 -19.28
CA SER A 36 -10.18 1.27 -19.94
C SER A 36 -10.69 1.19 -21.39
N ARG A 37 -10.55 0.02 -22.02
CA ARG A 37 -11.03 -0.24 -23.38
C ARG A 37 -12.50 -0.66 -23.37
N SER A 38 -13.24 -0.24 -24.39
CA SER A 38 -14.65 -0.61 -24.58
C SER A 38 -14.83 -1.94 -25.32
N LEU A 39 -13.91 -2.89 -25.15
CA LEU A 39 -13.98 -4.17 -25.84
C LEU A 39 -15.01 -5.09 -25.16
N PRO A 40 -15.90 -5.76 -25.91
CA PRO A 40 -16.82 -6.73 -25.34
C PRO A 40 -16.05 -7.85 -24.65
N ASN A 41 -16.36 -8.09 -23.38
CA ASN A 41 -15.82 -9.18 -22.59
C ASN A 41 -16.96 -9.78 -21.77
N ASP A 42 -17.16 -11.09 -21.87
CA ASP A 42 -18.25 -11.84 -21.26
C ASP A 42 -18.17 -11.92 -19.73
N LYS A 43 -16.98 -11.70 -19.18
CA LYS A 43 -16.73 -11.66 -17.72
C LYS A 43 -17.03 -10.30 -17.10
N ILE A 44 -17.00 -9.21 -17.87
CA ILE A 44 -17.23 -7.87 -17.36
C ILE A 44 -18.74 -7.64 -17.26
N VAL A 45 -19.19 -7.13 -16.12
CA VAL A 45 -20.58 -6.67 -15.92
C VAL A 45 -20.56 -5.22 -15.43
N PRO A 46 -21.58 -4.40 -15.70
CA PRO A 46 -21.70 -3.09 -15.07
C PRO A 46 -21.72 -3.23 -13.55
N ALA A 47 -21.09 -2.31 -12.83
CA ALA A 47 -21.28 -2.18 -11.39
C ALA A 47 -22.26 -1.05 -11.10
N ASP A 48 -23.23 -1.31 -10.23
CA ASP A 48 -24.18 -0.30 -9.79
C ASP A 48 -23.49 0.67 -8.83
N LEU A 49 -23.51 1.96 -9.17
CA LEU A 49 -23.10 3.05 -8.30
C LEU A 49 -24.34 3.83 -7.85
N ASP A 50 -24.22 4.51 -6.71
CA ASP A 50 -25.19 5.49 -6.26
C ASP A 50 -24.75 6.90 -6.68
N PRO A 51 -25.27 7.45 -7.80
CA PRO A 51 -24.93 8.80 -8.25
C PRO A 51 -25.48 9.90 -7.32
N SER A 52 -26.41 9.56 -6.41
CA SER A 52 -26.96 10.49 -5.43
C SER A 52 -26.17 10.54 -4.13
N ALA A 53 -25.23 9.62 -3.93
CA ALA A 53 -24.40 9.55 -2.73
C ALA A 53 -23.49 10.78 -2.56
N LEU A 54 -23.16 11.47 -3.67
CA LEU A 54 -22.28 12.64 -3.68
C LEU A 54 -22.78 13.68 -4.66
N THR A 55 -22.67 14.95 -4.28
CA THR A 55 -22.78 16.06 -5.21
C THR A 55 -21.53 16.18 -6.09
N ASP A 56 -21.67 16.78 -7.28
CA ASP A 56 -20.54 17.05 -8.18
C ASP A 56 -19.45 17.91 -7.49
N VAL A 57 -19.85 18.80 -6.57
CA VAL A 57 -18.96 19.64 -5.77
C VAL A 57 -18.14 18.81 -4.79
N GLU A 58 -18.76 17.90 -4.06
CA GLU A 58 -18.08 17.02 -3.10
C GLU A 58 -17.07 16.08 -3.79
N ALA A 59 -17.43 15.56 -4.97
CA ALA A 59 -16.53 14.77 -5.80
C ALA A 59 -15.33 15.61 -6.28
N ALA A 60 -15.57 16.83 -6.77
CA ALA A 60 -14.52 17.72 -7.25
C ALA A 60 -13.53 18.16 -6.16
N GLN A 61 -13.96 18.30 -4.90
CA GLN A 61 -13.08 18.65 -3.77
C GLN A 61 -11.91 17.69 -3.59
N VAL A 62 -12.09 16.40 -3.92
CA VAL A 62 -11.07 15.34 -3.84
C VAL A 62 -10.52 14.96 -5.23
N GLY A 63 -10.85 15.76 -6.25
CA GLY A 63 -10.35 15.60 -7.60
C GLY A 63 -11.02 14.49 -8.40
N LEU A 64 -12.26 14.14 -8.09
CA LEU A 64 -13.04 13.15 -8.82
C LEU A 64 -14.03 13.81 -9.78
N GLN A 65 -14.30 13.14 -10.88
CA GLN A 65 -15.41 13.46 -11.79
C GLN A 65 -16.76 13.22 -11.08
N PRO A 66 -17.87 13.78 -11.57
CA PRO A 66 -19.21 13.40 -11.12
C PRO A 66 -19.42 11.88 -11.16
N VAL A 67 -20.07 11.30 -10.14
CA VAL A 67 -20.25 9.84 -10.02
C VAL A 67 -20.98 9.25 -11.24
N ARG A 68 -21.91 10.01 -11.83
CA ARG A 68 -22.64 9.63 -13.04
C ARG A 68 -21.75 9.39 -14.27
N ASP A 69 -20.54 9.95 -14.28
CA ASP A 69 -19.59 9.83 -15.38
C ASP A 69 -18.56 8.69 -15.13
N TRP A 70 -18.61 8.06 -13.95
CA TRP A 70 -17.67 7.00 -13.60
C TRP A 70 -17.94 5.73 -14.40
N ARG A 71 -16.85 5.14 -14.89
CA ARG A 71 -16.87 3.83 -15.53
C ARG A 71 -16.56 2.76 -14.50
N ALA A 72 -17.62 2.20 -13.92
CA ALA A 72 -17.52 1.14 -12.91
C ALA A 72 -17.98 -0.23 -13.44
N PHE A 73 -17.26 -1.26 -13.04
CA PHE A 73 -17.41 -2.62 -13.55
C PHE A 73 -17.32 -3.63 -12.42
N GLY A 74 -18.15 -4.66 -12.46
CA GLY A 74 -17.97 -5.89 -11.71
C GLY A 74 -17.36 -6.99 -12.59
N LEU A 75 -17.10 -8.13 -11.96
CA LEU A 75 -16.69 -9.35 -12.66
C LEU A 75 -17.65 -10.49 -12.34
N ARG A 76 -18.12 -11.18 -13.38
CA ARG A 76 -18.94 -12.38 -13.26
C ARG A 76 -18.16 -13.45 -12.48
N GLY A 77 -18.78 -13.96 -11.42
CA GLY A 77 -18.15 -14.93 -10.50
C GLY A 77 -17.38 -14.30 -9.33
N TYR A 78 -17.30 -12.96 -9.25
CA TYR A 78 -16.62 -12.23 -8.17
C TYR A 78 -17.55 -11.21 -7.52
N PRO A 79 -18.65 -11.62 -6.86
CA PRO A 79 -19.60 -10.70 -6.26
C PRO A 79 -18.94 -9.84 -5.16
N GLY A 80 -19.28 -8.55 -5.16
CA GLY A 80 -18.70 -7.54 -4.27
C GLY A 80 -17.38 -6.94 -4.75
N PHE A 81 -16.83 -7.40 -5.89
CA PHE A 81 -15.70 -6.75 -6.55
C PHE A 81 -16.20 -5.63 -7.46
N ILE A 82 -15.65 -4.43 -7.30
CA ILE A 82 -15.90 -3.27 -8.17
C ILE A 82 -14.56 -2.72 -8.65
N PHE A 83 -14.46 -2.47 -9.95
CA PHE A 83 -13.35 -1.80 -10.60
C PHE A 83 -13.84 -0.47 -11.19
N ILE A 84 -13.16 0.63 -10.89
CA ILE A 84 -13.49 1.96 -11.43
C ILE A 84 -12.31 2.44 -12.26
N SER A 85 -12.53 2.61 -13.56
CA SER A 85 -11.47 3.07 -14.46
C SER A 85 -11.29 4.58 -14.35
N ASN A 86 -10.10 5.00 -13.89
CA ASN A 86 -9.66 6.39 -13.66
C ASN A 86 -10.79 7.45 -13.55
N PRO A 87 -11.45 7.57 -12.38
CA PRO A 87 -12.50 8.56 -12.17
C PRO A 87 -11.98 9.95 -11.80
N PHE A 88 -10.66 10.19 -11.84
CA PHE A 88 -10.08 11.47 -11.46
C PHE A 88 -10.30 12.55 -12.53
N LEU A 89 -10.45 13.79 -12.08
CA LEU A 89 -10.34 14.97 -12.92
C LEU A 89 -8.93 15.06 -13.51
N LEU A 90 -8.83 15.69 -14.68
CA LEU A 90 -7.55 15.86 -15.37
C LEU A 90 -6.56 16.64 -14.49
N GLY A 91 -5.36 16.09 -14.30
CA GLY A 91 -4.31 16.67 -13.46
C GLY A 91 -4.43 16.38 -11.95
N SER A 92 -5.59 15.93 -11.46
CA SER A 92 -5.81 15.72 -10.02
C SER A 92 -5.02 14.56 -9.42
N GLN A 93 -4.62 13.56 -10.22
CA GLN A 93 -3.75 12.48 -9.73
C GLN A 93 -2.41 13.00 -9.18
N SER A 94 -1.91 14.14 -9.67
CA SER A 94 -0.63 14.71 -9.25
C SER A 94 -0.58 15.02 -7.75
N PHE A 95 -1.68 15.49 -7.18
CA PHE A 95 -1.82 15.74 -5.75
C PHE A 95 -1.65 14.45 -4.95
N TRP A 96 -2.39 13.40 -5.30
CA TRP A 96 -2.34 12.11 -4.59
C TRP A 96 -0.96 11.45 -4.70
N VAL A 97 -0.31 11.55 -5.86
CA VAL A 97 1.08 11.11 -6.04
C VAL A 97 2.03 11.91 -5.14
N LYS A 98 1.90 13.25 -5.10
CA LYS A 98 2.69 14.10 -4.19
C LYS A 98 2.49 13.66 -2.74
N GLN A 99 1.25 13.49 -2.29
CA GLN A 99 0.96 13.07 -0.92
C GLN A 99 1.64 11.73 -0.59
N CYS A 100 1.56 10.74 -1.50
CA CYS A 100 2.17 9.43 -1.31
C CYS A 100 3.70 9.45 -1.28
N LEU A 101 4.36 10.35 -2.02
CA LEU A 101 5.82 10.39 -2.13
C LEU A 101 6.48 11.38 -1.16
N LYS A 102 5.83 12.50 -0.87
CA LYS A 102 6.37 13.62 -0.09
C LYS A 102 5.83 13.69 1.32
N THR A 103 4.53 13.49 1.49
CA THR A 103 3.82 13.80 2.75
C THR A 103 3.69 12.57 3.64
N TYR A 104 3.02 11.53 3.14
CA TYR A 104 2.68 10.34 3.92
C TYR A 104 3.89 9.52 4.40
N PRO A 105 5.02 9.43 3.68
CA PRO A 105 6.20 8.71 4.18
C PRO A 105 6.89 9.39 5.38
N GLN A 106 6.58 10.66 5.64
CA GLN A 106 7.22 11.42 6.70
C GLN A 106 6.66 11.05 8.08
N LYS A 107 7.42 11.40 9.12
CA LYS A 107 6.99 11.23 10.50
C LYS A 107 5.75 12.07 10.81
N PRO A 108 4.79 11.54 11.60
CA PRO A 108 4.92 10.39 12.50
C PRO A 108 4.65 9.00 11.88
N ASN A 109 4.34 8.89 10.59
CA ASN A 109 4.02 7.60 9.99
C ASN A 109 5.21 6.64 9.95
N VAL A 110 4.89 5.35 9.84
CA VAL A 110 5.86 4.25 9.87
C VAL A 110 6.10 3.75 8.45
N CYS A 111 7.36 3.51 8.10
CA CYS A 111 7.76 2.99 6.81
C CYS A 111 8.84 1.91 6.96
N ASN A 112 9.12 1.20 5.87
CA ASN A 112 10.12 0.12 5.88
C ASN A 112 11.56 0.58 6.20
N LEU A 113 11.87 1.87 6.03
CA LEU A 113 13.21 2.38 6.31
C LEU A 113 13.51 2.40 7.82
N ASP A 114 12.47 2.57 8.64
CA ASP A 114 12.59 2.68 10.09
C ASP A 114 13.04 1.38 10.77
N MET A 115 12.88 0.25 10.08
CA MET A 115 13.31 -1.06 10.58
C MET A 115 14.84 -1.20 10.65
N HIS A 116 15.57 -0.40 9.86
CA HIS A 116 17.01 -0.56 9.67
C HIS A 116 17.78 0.76 9.71
N MET A 117 17.11 1.88 9.95
CA MET A 117 17.70 3.22 9.95
C MET A 117 17.27 3.96 11.22
N SER A 118 18.12 4.85 11.69
CA SER A 118 17.79 5.67 12.86
C SER A 118 16.72 6.73 12.50
N PRO A 119 15.92 7.20 13.48
CA PRO A 119 14.89 8.21 13.23
C PRO A 119 15.42 9.51 12.60
N SER A 120 16.65 9.93 12.92
CA SER A 120 17.28 11.12 12.34
C SER A 120 17.62 10.93 10.85
N GLU A 121 17.87 9.69 10.43
CA GLU A 121 18.11 9.37 9.03
C GLU A 121 16.82 9.41 8.19
N THR A 122 15.68 9.03 8.78
CA THR A 122 14.36 8.98 8.12
C THR A 122 13.45 10.18 8.39
N GLN A 123 13.91 11.19 9.15
CA GLN A 123 13.08 12.36 9.51
C GLN A 123 12.65 13.22 8.32
N ASP A 124 13.48 13.35 7.29
CA ASP A 124 13.18 14.09 6.06
C ASP A 124 13.53 13.27 4.82
N ILE A 125 12.67 12.30 4.50
CA ILE A 125 12.87 11.39 3.36
C ILE A 125 12.89 12.18 2.05
N TRP A 126 11.97 13.14 1.92
CA TRP A 126 11.81 13.97 0.72
C TRP A 126 13.03 14.85 0.47
N GLY A 127 13.40 15.74 1.40
CA GLY A 127 14.49 16.70 1.19
C GLY A 127 15.82 16.00 0.93
N LYS A 128 16.10 14.88 1.60
CA LYS A 128 17.29 14.05 1.34
C LYS A 128 17.28 13.36 -0.03
N SER A 129 16.11 13.16 -0.65
CA SER A 129 15.98 12.48 -1.95
C SER A 129 15.95 13.43 -3.14
N VAL A 130 15.37 14.64 -2.97
CA VAL A 130 15.16 15.61 -4.08
C VAL A 130 16.48 15.97 -4.77
N HIS A 131 17.59 16.10 -4.04
CA HIS A 131 18.90 16.40 -4.62
C HIS A 131 19.41 15.32 -5.58
N GLY A 132 19.16 14.04 -5.29
CA GLY A 132 19.52 12.93 -6.17
C GLY A 132 18.72 12.91 -7.48
N PHE A 133 17.49 13.43 -7.47
CA PHE A 133 16.68 13.59 -8.68
C PHE A 133 17.05 14.82 -9.52
N ARG A 134 17.78 15.79 -8.94
CA ARG A 134 18.27 16.98 -9.65
C ARG A 134 19.59 16.73 -10.38
N ASN A 135 20.48 15.93 -9.78
CA ASN A 135 21.82 15.67 -10.31
C ASN A 135 21.88 14.29 -10.98
N SER A 136 21.40 14.15 -12.21
CA SER A 136 21.68 12.94 -12.99
C SER A 136 23.05 13.05 -13.66
N SER A 137 24.12 12.96 -12.86
CA SER A 137 25.43 12.65 -13.42
C SER A 137 25.34 11.21 -13.94
N GLY A 138 25.67 10.92 -15.21
CA GLY A 138 25.46 9.60 -15.84
C GLY A 138 26.21 8.40 -15.23
N LYS A 139 26.64 8.50 -13.96
CA LYS A 139 27.20 7.43 -13.14
C LYS A 139 26.10 6.75 -12.33
N ARG A 140 26.34 5.48 -11.98
CA ARG A 140 25.42 4.68 -11.16
C ARG A 140 25.45 5.18 -9.71
N GLU A 141 24.63 6.17 -9.41
CA GLU A 141 24.46 6.71 -8.07
C GLU A 141 23.72 5.71 -7.15
N PRO A 142 23.99 5.72 -5.84
CA PRO A 142 23.23 4.93 -4.88
C PRO A 142 21.76 5.36 -4.88
N LYS A 143 20.85 4.41 -4.65
CA LYS A 143 19.40 4.68 -4.56
C LYS A 143 19.13 5.70 -3.44
N THR A 144 18.36 6.74 -3.74
CA THR A 144 17.84 7.70 -2.76
C THR A 144 16.92 7.04 -1.74
N LEU A 145 16.59 7.73 -0.64
CA LEU A 145 15.65 7.19 0.36
C LEU A 145 14.27 6.91 -0.26
N LEU A 146 13.78 7.81 -1.11
CA LEU A 146 12.53 7.65 -1.84
C LEU A 146 12.55 6.39 -2.74
N GLU A 147 13.67 6.09 -3.39
CA GLU A 147 13.84 4.87 -4.21
C GLU A 147 14.01 3.57 -3.40
N ARG A 148 14.29 3.70 -2.10
CA ARG A 148 14.39 2.59 -1.13
C ARG A 148 13.07 2.35 -0.38
N LEU A 149 12.09 3.26 -0.46
CA LEU A 149 10.75 3.04 0.08
C LEU A 149 10.08 1.85 -0.58
N ARG A 150 9.49 0.99 0.25
CA ARG A 150 8.74 -0.21 -0.14
C ARG A 150 7.31 -0.14 0.38
N TRP A 151 7.12 0.28 1.63
CA TRP A 151 5.81 0.48 2.21
C TRP A 151 5.78 1.62 3.23
N VAL A 152 4.59 2.20 3.42
CA VAL A 152 4.24 3.13 4.51
C VAL A 152 2.89 2.69 5.09
N THR A 153 2.72 2.75 6.41
CA THR A 153 1.43 2.50 7.07
C THR A 153 0.87 3.80 7.68
N LEU A 154 -0.46 3.95 7.65
CA LEU A 154 -1.21 5.11 8.11
C LEU A 154 -2.33 4.69 9.06
N GLY A 155 -2.71 5.54 10.01
CA GLY A 155 -3.78 5.20 10.95
C GLY A 155 -3.33 4.13 11.94
N TYR A 156 -4.13 3.09 12.15
CA TYR A 156 -3.66 1.88 12.83
C TYR A 156 -2.56 1.21 12.02
N HIS A 157 -1.37 1.10 12.60
CA HIS A 157 -0.21 0.56 11.90
C HIS A 157 -0.25 -0.97 11.89
N TYR A 158 -0.24 -1.53 10.69
CA TYR A 158 -0.13 -2.98 10.51
C TYR A 158 1.21 -3.49 11.05
N ASN A 159 1.17 -4.47 11.95
CA ASN A 159 2.37 -5.15 12.44
C ASN A 159 2.68 -6.35 11.54
N TRP A 160 3.80 -6.30 10.82
CA TRP A 160 4.22 -7.34 9.88
C TRP A 160 4.60 -8.67 10.55
N ASP A 161 4.99 -8.66 11.83
CA ASP A 161 5.38 -9.86 12.57
C ASP A 161 4.15 -10.58 13.11
N THR A 162 3.25 -9.85 13.79
CA THR A 162 2.04 -10.43 14.40
C THR A 162 0.88 -10.53 13.42
N LYS A 163 0.95 -9.84 12.28
CA LYS A 163 -0.11 -9.74 11.26
C LYS A 163 -1.44 -9.20 11.80
N THR A 164 -1.37 -8.27 12.74
CA THR A 164 -2.53 -7.68 13.42
C THR A 164 -2.42 -6.16 13.54
N TYR A 165 -3.55 -5.52 13.84
CA TYR A 165 -3.64 -4.12 14.26
C TYR A 165 -3.76 -4.02 15.79
N SER A 166 -3.41 -2.87 16.36
CA SER A 166 -3.57 -2.60 17.79
C SER A 166 -3.87 -1.13 18.08
N GLU A 167 -4.50 -0.87 19.22
CA GLU A 167 -4.78 0.49 19.68
C GLU A 167 -3.50 1.27 20.02
N ASN A 168 -2.48 0.58 20.53
CA ASN A 168 -1.25 1.21 21.03
C ASN A 168 -0.26 1.63 19.93
N HIS A 169 -0.53 1.28 18.66
CA HIS A 169 0.37 1.59 17.55
C HIS A 169 -0.41 2.22 16.40
N HIS A 170 -0.66 3.53 16.53
CA HIS A 170 -1.39 4.30 15.53
C HIS A 170 -0.87 5.74 15.40
N THR A 171 -1.13 6.34 14.23
CA THR A 171 -1.07 7.78 14.01
C THR A 171 -2.43 8.29 13.55
N PRO A 172 -2.71 9.61 13.61
CA PRO A 172 -3.90 10.16 12.99
C PRO A 172 -3.94 9.81 11.49
N PHE A 173 -5.05 9.24 11.03
CA PHE A 173 -5.23 8.94 9.62
C PHE A 173 -5.34 10.24 8.80
N PRO A 174 -4.69 10.37 7.62
CA PRO A 174 -4.75 11.58 6.82
C PRO A 174 -6.19 11.95 6.40
N THR A 175 -6.61 13.18 6.73
CA THR A 175 -7.99 13.65 6.52
C THR A 175 -8.36 13.75 5.04
N ASP A 176 -7.39 14.09 4.18
CA ASP A 176 -7.55 14.13 2.73
C ASP A 176 -7.85 12.74 2.17
N LEU A 177 -7.04 11.73 2.52
CA LEU A 177 -7.23 10.34 2.09
C LEU A 177 -8.51 9.75 2.69
N HIS A 178 -8.89 10.12 3.92
CA HIS A 178 -10.17 9.74 4.51
C HIS A 178 -11.32 10.31 3.68
N SER A 179 -11.28 11.60 3.32
CA SER A 179 -12.29 12.27 2.49
C SER A 179 -12.44 11.61 1.12
N LEU A 180 -11.32 11.28 0.46
CA LEU A 180 -11.35 10.54 -0.81
C LEU A 180 -12.01 9.17 -0.63
N SER A 181 -11.57 8.42 0.39
CA SER A 181 -12.01 7.05 0.60
C SER A 181 -13.49 6.96 0.94
N SER A 182 -13.97 7.80 1.87
CA SER A 182 -15.37 7.82 2.29
C SER A 182 -16.32 8.20 1.14
N LYS A 183 -15.90 9.12 0.27
CA LYS A 183 -16.64 9.49 -0.94
C LYS A 183 -16.73 8.32 -1.93
N VAL A 184 -15.59 7.69 -2.25
CA VAL A 184 -15.59 6.54 -3.17
C VAL A 184 -16.43 5.38 -2.64
N THR A 185 -16.33 5.05 -1.35
CA THR A 185 -17.12 3.98 -0.75
C THR A 185 -18.61 4.33 -0.70
N ALA A 186 -18.98 5.59 -0.42
CA ALA A 186 -20.38 6.02 -0.44
C ALA A 186 -21.00 5.85 -1.83
N ALA A 187 -20.29 6.29 -2.89
CA ALA A 187 -20.72 6.08 -4.28
C ALA A 187 -20.85 4.60 -4.67
N CYS A 188 -20.11 3.71 -4.00
CA CYS A 188 -20.20 2.26 -4.19
C CYS A 188 -21.22 1.56 -3.27
N GLY A 189 -22.09 2.31 -2.57
CA GLY A 189 -23.13 1.75 -1.69
C GLY A 189 -22.69 1.42 -0.26
N PHE A 190 -21.53 1.94 0.18
CA PHE A 190 -21.01 1.79 1.54
C PHE A 190 -20.90 3.15 2.24
N PRO A 191 -22.02 3.83 2.54
CA PRO A 191 -21.99 5.08 3.30
C PRO A 191 -21.49 4.83 4.73
N GLY A 192 -20.90 5.86 5.34
CA GLY A 192 -20.38 5.78 6.71
C GLY A 192 -19.14 4.90 6.88
N PHE A 193 -18.42 4.61 5.80
CA PHE A 193 -17.08 4.02 5.88
C PHE A 193 -16.10 4.96 6.59
N ILE A 194 -15.34 4.42 7.54
CA ILE A 194 -14.31 5.16 8.27
C ILE A 194 -12.95 4.64 7.86
N ALA A 195 -12.14 5.47 7.21
CA ALA A 195 -10.75 5.14 6.91
C ALA A 195 -9.92 5.17 8.20
N GLU A 196 -9.50 3.99 8.66
CA GLU A 196 -8.81 3.80 9.95
C GLU A 196 -7.40 3.23 9.78
N ALA A 197 -7.14 2.47 8.72
CA ALA A 197 -5.82 1.95 8.40
C ALA A 197 -5.52 2.09 6.91
N GLY A 198 -4.28 2.45 6.61
CA GLY A 198 -3.78 2.62 5.25
C GLY A 198 -2.45 1.92 5.06
N ILE A 199 -2.26 1.27 3.92
CA ILE A 199 -0.96 0.74 3.50
C ILE A 199 -0.65 1.28 2.11
N LEU A 200 0.44 2.02 2.01
CA LEU A 200 1.01 2.42 0.74
C LEU A 200 2.07 1.39 0.35
N ASN A 201 2.00 0.90 -0.88
CA ASN A 201 3.00 0.02 -1.46
C ASN A 201 3.66 0.73 -2.65
N PHE A 202 4.98 0.83 -2.60
CA PHE A 202 5.79 1.41 -3.67
C PHE A 202 6.35 0.25 -4.49
N TYR A 203 6.18 0.25 -5.80
CA TYR A 203 6.65 -0.84 -6.67
C TYR A 203 7.61 -0.30 -7.72
N ARG A 204 8.80 -0.88 -7.78
CA ARG A 204 9.73 -0.69 -8.90
C ARG A 204 9.36 -1.63 -10.05
N SER A 205 9.96 -1.41 -11.21
CA SER A 205 9.73 -2.28 -12.38
C SER A 205 10.01 -3.76 -12.12
N ASP A 206 10.88 -4.12 -11.18
CA ASP A 206 11.25 -5.49 -10.76
C ASP A 206 10.42 -6.06 -9.61
N SER A 207 9.52 -5.27 -9.05
CA SER A 207 8.72 -5.65 -7.88
C SER A 207 7.56 -6.57 -8.24
N SER A 208 7.12 -7.35 -7.25
CA SER A 208 5.90 -8.16 -7.29
C SER A 208 5.31 -8.27 -5.89
N LEU A 209 4.00 -8.40 -5.79
CA LEU A 209 3.31 -8.75 -4.55
C LEU A 209 2.84 -10.20 -4.63
N GLY A 210 3.19 -11.01 -3.63
CA GLY A 210 2.85 -12.43 -3.58
C GLY A 210 1.35 -12.70 -3.44
N ILE A 211 0.99 -13.98 -3.55
CA ILE A 211 -0.39 -14.45 -3.38
C ILE A 211 -0.76 -14.36 -1.90
N HIS A 212 -1.80 -13.60 -1.57
CA HIS A 212 -2.25 -13.37 -0.19
C HIS A 212 -3.75 -13.05 -0.13
N VAL A 213 -4.29 -13.00 1.08
CA VAL A 213 -5.62 -12.50 1.44
C VAL A 213 -5.41 -11.43 2.51
N ASP A 214 -6.23 -10.38 2.48
CA ASP A 214 -6.24 -9.35 3.51
C ASP A 214 -7.32 -9.67 4.55
N GLU A 215 -6.92 -10.23 5.69
CA GLU A 215 -7.85 -10.75 6.71
C GLU A 215 -7.59 -10.22 8.13
N SER A 216 -6.70 -9.22 8.27
CA SER A 216 -6.19 -8.76 9.56
C SER A 216 -7.09 -7.76 10.28
N GLU A 217 -8.08 -7.20 9.61
CA GLU A 217 -9.10 -6.33 10.20
C GLU A 217 -10.09 -7.13 11.06
N LEU A 218 -10.72 -6.49 12.04
CA LEU A 218 -11.71 -7.16 12.91
C LEU A 218 -13.10 -7.20 12.28
N ASP A 219 -13.44 -6.25 11.41
CA ASP A 219 -14.69 -6.22 10.67
C ASP A 219 -14.46 -6.41 9.15
N HIS A 220 -14.78 -7.60 8.64
CA HIS A 220 -14.71 -7.91 7.21
C HIS A 220 -15.98 -7.53 6.43
N SER A 221 -17.02 -6.99 7.08
CA SER A 221 -18.21 -6.49 6.39
C SER A 221 -17.95 -5.19 5.62
N ARG A 222 -16.88 -4.47 6.00
CA ARG A 222 -16.47 -3.20 5.38
C ARG A 222 -15.59 -3.43 4.15
N PRO A 223 -15.72 -2.59 3.11
CA PRO A 223 -14.95 -2.73 1.90
C PRO A 223 -13.46 -2.45 2.15
N LEU A 224 -12.61 -3.06 1.33
CA LEU A 224 -11.22 -2.66 1.13
C LEU A 224 -11.12 -1.86 -0.15
N LEU A 225 -10.52 -0.67 -0.07
CA LEU A 225 -10.32 0.22 -1.21
C LEU A 225 -8.85 0.21 -1.63
N SER A 226 -8.58 0.23 -2.93
CA SER A 226 -7.23 0.18 -3.49
C SER A 226 -7.10 1.16 -4.66
N PHE A 227 -6.20 2.13 -4.54
CA PHE A 227 -5.89 3.13 -5.56
C PHE A 227 -4.56 2.82 -6.23
N SER A 228 -4.43 3.10 -7.53
CA SER A 228 -3.21 2.85 -8.30
C SER A 228 -2.72 4.11 -9.02
N PHE A 229 -1.44 4.43 -8.93
CA PHE A 229 -0.81 5.57 -9.61
C PHE A 229 0.52 5.19 -10.25
N GLY A 230 0.83 5.78 -11.41
CA GLY A 230 2.09 5.55 -12.12
C GLY A 230 2.02 4.41 -13.13
N GLN A 231 3.07 3.58 -13.19
CA GLN A 231 3.14 2.47 -14.14
C GLN A 231 1.99 1.47 -13.98
N SER A 232 1.56 0.91 -15.11
CA SER A 232 0.51 -0.10 -15.11
C SER A 232 0.99 -1.40 -14.45
N ALA A 233 0.08 -2.15 -13.84
CA ALA A 233 0.37 -3.46 -13.27
C ALA A 233 -0.60 -4.52 -13.81
N ILE A 234 -0.18 -5.78 -13.73
CA ILE A 234 -1.07 -6.93 -13.84
C ILE A 234 -1.51 -7.27 -12.42
N PHE A 235 -2.81 -7.29 -12.19
CA PHE A 235 -3.45 -7.76 -10.97
C PHE A 235 -4.12 -9.11 -11.22
N LEU A 236 -4.00 -10.02 -10.26
CA LEU A 236 -4.63 -11.33 -10.29
C LEU A 236 -5.65 -11.43 -9.17
N LEU A 237 -6.92 -11.71 -9.51
CA LEU A 237 -8.00 -11.98 -8.57
C LEU A 237 -8.41 -13.45 -8.65
N GLY A 238 -8.09 -14.22 -7.61
CA GLY A 238 -8.42 -15.64 -7.47
C GLY A 238 -9.69 -15.90 -6.70
N GLY A 239 -9.90 -17.15 -6.31
CA GLY A 239 -11.02 -17.57 -5.47
C GLY A 239 -10.68 -17.60 -3.98
N THR A 240 -11.50 -18.33 -3.23
CA THR A 240 -11.28 -18.59 -1.80
C THR A 240 -10.18 -19.61 -1.55
N HIS A 241 -9.74 -20.33 -2.59
CA HIS A 241 -8.66 -21.28 -2.55
C HIS A 241 -7.57 -20.95 -3.58
N ARG A 242 -6.33 -21.32 -3.28
CA ARG A 242 -5.19 -21.12 -4.20
C ARG A 242 -5.27 -21.99 -5.46
N GLN A 243 -6.11 -23.01 -5.46
CA GLN A 243 -6.39 -23.89 -6.59
C GLN A 243 -7.32 -23.23 -7.61
N ASP A 244 -8.06 -22.19 -7.20
CA ASP A 244 -8.94 -21.45 -8.09
C ASP A 244 -8.10 -20.59 -9.05
N PRO A 245 -8.27 -20.73 -10.38
CA PRO A 245 -7.49 -19.97 -11.34
C PRO A 245 -7.85 -18.48 -11.27
N PRO A 246 -6.87 -17.57 -11.08
CA PRO A 246 -7.17 -16.16 -11.02
C PRO A 246 -7.53 -15.56 -12.39
N THR A 247 -8.39 -14.55 -12.36
CA THR A 247 -8.64 -13.65 -13.47
C THR A 247 -7.58 -12.53 -13.47
N ALA A 248 -6.93 -12.33 -14.61
CA ALA A 248 -5.93 -11.29 -14.79
C ALA A 248 -6.53 -10.01 -15.36
N MET A 249 -6.16 -8.87 -14.79
CA MET A 249 -6.60 -7.55 -15.24
C MET A 249 -5.49 -6.52 -15.15
N TYR A 250 -5.57 -5.48 -15.98
CA TYR A 250 -4.71 -4.32 -15.87
C TYR A 250 -5.15 -3.42 -14.72
N MET A 251 -4.17 -2.79 -14.08
CA MET A 251 -4.33 -1.67 -13.15
C MET A 251 -3.53 -0.49 -13.69
N HIS A 252 -4.19 0.47 -14.33
CA HIS A 252 -3.57 1.68 -14.84
C HIS A 252 -3.47 2.78 -13.77
N SER A 253 -2.93 3.94 -14.14
CA SER A 253 -2.85 5.10 -13.25
C SER A 253 -4.23 5.75 -13.11
N GLY A 254 -4.67 5.93 -11.87
CA GLY A 254 -5.98 6.45 -11.50
C GLY A 254 -7.04 5.37 -11.26
N ASP A 255 -6.79 4.13 -11.66
CA ASP A 255 -7.75 3.05 -11.45
C ASP A 255 -7.92 2.74 -9.96
N MET A 256 -9.16 2.39 -9.59
CA MET A 256 -9.55 2.02 -8.24
C MET A 256 -10.17 0.63 -8.25
N MET A 257 -9.90 -0.13 -7.18
CA MET A 257 -10.61 -1.37 -6.88
C MET A 257 -11.24 -1.28 -5.51
N LEU A 258 -12.46 -1.80 -5.40
CA LEU A 258 -13.14 -2.01 -4.14
C LEU A 258 -13.47 -3.50 -4.00
N MET A 259 -13.06 -4.10 -2.89
CA MET A 259 -13.30 -5.49 -2.55
C MET A 259 -14.20 -5.53 -1.31
N SER A 260 -15.44 -6.00 -1.48
CA SER A 260 -16.44 -6.13 -0.42
C SER A 260 -17.11 -7.50 -0.46
N GLY A 261 -17.86 -7.84 0.60
CA GLY A 261 -18.61 -9.09 0.67
C GLY A 261 -17.73 -10.30 0.38
N GLN A 262 -18.12 -11.14 -0.58
CA GLN A 262 -17.35 -12.35 -0.93
C GLN A 262 -15.97 -12.02 -1.50
N SER A 263 -15.85 -10.96 -2.29
CA SER A 263 -14.56 -10.57 -2.88
C SER A 263 -13.52 -10.15 -1.84
N ARG A 264 -13.95 -9.73 -0.64
CA ARG A 264 -13.10 -9.16 0.43
C ARG A 264 -12.00 -10.11 0.91
N LEU A 265 -12.25 -11.42 0.85
CA LEU A 265 -11.37 -12.48 1.35
C LEU A 265 -10.84 -13.38 0.23
N LEU A 266 -10.82 -12.90 -1.02
CA LEU A 266 -10.27 -13.65 -2.13
C LEU A 266 -8.75 -13.52 -2.21
N TYR A 267 -8.10 -14.60 -2.63
CA TYR A 267 -6.68 -14.57 -2.93
C TYR A 267 -6.40 -13.60 -4.06
N HIS A 268 -5.37 -12.79 -3.91
CA HIS A 268 -4.94 -11.88 -4.96
C HIS A 268 -3.43 -11.64 -4.96
N ALA A 269 -2.92 -11.12 -6.07
CA ALA A 269 -1.49 -10.89 -6.26
C ALA A 269 -1.21 -9.81 -7.32
N VAL A 270 0.01 -9.26 -7.29
CA VAL A 270 0.54 -8.37 -8.34
C VAL A 270 1.81 -8.99 -8.91
N PRO A 271 1.74 -9.88 -9.91
CA PRO A 271 2.91 -10.54 -10.47
C PRO A 271 3.86 -9.60 -11.21
N ARG A 272 3.35 -8.50 -11.78
CA ARG A 272 4.14 -7.66 -12.70
C ARG A 272 3.74 -6.19 -12.68
N ILE A 273 4.77 -5.34 -12.63
CA ILE A 273 4.70 -3.94 -13.07
C ILE A 273 5.19 -3.87 -14.52
N LEU A 274 4.41 -3.22 -15.37
CA LEU A 274 4.71 -3.09 -16.79
C LEU A 274 5.57 -1.84 -17.02
N PRO A 275 6.56 -1.90 -17.90
CA PRO A 275 7.29 -0.70 -18.31
C PRO A 275 6.37 0.22 -19.10
N ALA A 276 6.75 1.50 -19.17
CA ALA A 276 6.07 2.45 -20.03
C ALA A 276 6.14 1.96 -21.49
N PRO A 277 5.07 2.11 -22.29
CA PRO A 277 5.10 1.80 -23.71
C PRO A 277 6.24 2.55 -24.41
N GLU A 278 6.96 1.89 -25.30
CA GLU A 278 8.02 2.53 -26.09
C GLU A 278 7.46 3.73 -26.87
N GLY A 279 8.18 4.86 -26.87
CA GLY A 279 7.75 6.11 -27.51
C GLY A 279 6.79 6.98 -26.70
N HIS A 280 6.27 6.53 -25.56
CA HIS A 280 5.51 7.37 -24.63
C HIS A 280 6.44 7.92 -23.55
N THR A 281 7.22 8.96 -23.90
CA THR A 281 7.75 9.86 -22.87
C THR A 281 6.54 10.49 -22.20
N ALA A 282 6.17 10.02 -21.00
CA ALA A 282 5.03 10.46 -20.18
C ALA A 282 4.32 11.66 -20.80
N SER A 283 3.38 11.38 -21.73
CA SER A 283 2.66 12.43 -22.42
C SER A 283 1.88 13.17 -21.36
N LYS A 284 2.45 14.30 -20.93
CA LYS A 284 1.81 15.39 -20.21
C LYS A 284 0.67 14.91 -19.31
N MET A 285 1.01 14.34 -18.15
CA MET A 285 0.21 14.71 -16.98
C MET A 285 0.48 16.20 -16.79
N ASP A 286 -0.32 17.01 -17.47
CA ASP A 286 -0.23 18.45 -17.36
C ASP A 286 -0.44 18.81 -15.87
N PRO A 287 0.33 19.78 -15.35
CA PRO A 287 0.12 20.31 -14.02
C PRO A 287 -1.35 20.66 -13.85
N CYS A 288 -1.89 20.40 -12.65
CA CYS A 288 -3.27 20.74 -12.31
C CYS A 288 -3.53 22.21 -12.69
N SER A 289 -4.36 22.45 -13.71
CA SER A 289 -4.86 23.81 -13.97
C SER A 289 -5.73 24.20 -12.77
N PRO A 290 -5.63 25.46 -12.28
CA PRO A 290 -6.39 25.87 -11.12
C PRO A 290 -7.89 25.61 -11.36
N ILE A 291 -8.50 24.82 -10.47
CA ILE A 291 -9.95 24.63 -10.44
C ILE A 291 -10.55 25.98 -10.04
N SER A 292 -10.85 26.84 -11.02
CA SER A 292 -11.47 28.15 -10.79
C SER A 292 -12.95 28.08 -10.36
N LEU A 293 -13.41 26.95 -9.83
CA LEU A 293 -14.82 26.70 -9.54
C LEU A 293 -15.19 26.62 -8.06
N LEU A 294 -14.25 26.75 -7.11
CA LEU A 294 -14.56 26.53 -5.69
C LEU A 294 -14.10 27.71 -4.81
N GLN A 295 -15.09 28.47 -4.29
CA GLN A 295 -14.91 29.48 -3.25
C GLN A 295 -14.90 28.89 -1.82
N ASP A 296 -15.10 27.57 -1.69
CA ASP A 296 -15.01 26.86 -0.41
C ASP A 296 -13.80 25.90 -0.43
N SER A 297 -12.95 26.01 0.60
CA SER A 297 -11.65 25.33 0.78
C SER A 297 -11.52 23.99 0.05
N PRO A 298 -10.74 23.89 -1.04
CA PRO A 298 -10.45 22.61 -1.68
C PRO A 298 -9.58 21.75 -0.75
N VAL A 299 -9.92 20.45 -0.61
CA VAL A 299 -9.05 19.46 0.06
C VAL A 299 -7.73 19.31 -0.71
N MET A 300 -7.77 19.55 -2.02
CA MET A 300 -6.64 19.47 -2.92
C MET A 300 -5.90 20.80 -3.07
N GLU A 301 -4.63 20.79 -2.68
CA GLU A 301 -3.68 21.86 -2.96
C GLU A 301 -3.05 21.71 -4.35
N THR A 302 -2.63 22.83 -4.95
CA THR A 302 -1.83 22.81 -6.17
C THR A 302 -0.45 22.21 -5.90
N VAL A 303 0.05 21.41 -6.83
CA VAL A 303 1.39 20.81 -6.74
C VAL A 303 2.39 21.75 -7.41
N SER A 304 3.47 22.09 -6.72
CA SER A 304 4.53 22.92 -7.30
C SER A 304 5.21 22.19 -8.47
N GLU A 305 5.62 22.93 -9.51
CA GLU A 305 6.38 22.39 -10.65
C GLU A 305 7.62 21.61 -10.22
N GLU A 306 8.27 22.05 -9.14
CA GLU A 306 9.45 21.39 -8.60
C GLU A 306 9.12 20.04 -7.99
N ASP A 307 8.09 19.98 -7.14
CA ASP A 307 7.64 18.72 -6.54
C ASP A 307 7.14 17.76 -7.62
N TRP A 308 6.39 18.29 -8.60
CA TRP A 308 5.85 17.48 -9.69
C TRP A 308 6.95 16.89 -10.57
N ARG A 309 8.05 17.62 -10.81
CA ARG A 309 9.21 17.10 -11.55
C ARG A 309 9.82 15.86 -10.88
N VAL A 310 9.92 15.86 -9.55
CA VAL A 310 10.42 14.69 -8.79
C VAL A 310 9.39 13.56 -8.82
N CYS A 311 8.12 13.86 -8.56
CA CYS A 311 7.04 12.88 -8.55
C CYS A 311 6.88 12.17 -9.91
N SER A 312 6.78 12.95 -10.98
CA SER A 312 6.65 12.44 -12.36
C SER A 312 7.83 11.56 -12.75
N ARG A 313 9.06 11.98 -12.44
CA ARG A 313 10.27 11.18 -12.67
C ARG A 313 10.25 9.86 -11.90
N TYR A 314 9.75 9.85 -10.67
CA TYR A 314 9.63 8.63 -9.88
C TYR A 314 8.64 7.64 -10.52
N ILE A 315 7.41 8.10 -10.82
CA ILE A 315 6.33 7.24 -11.34
C ILE A 315 6.48 6.84 -12.81
N GLN A 316 7.42 7.44 -13.55
CA GLN A 316 7.80 7.01 -14.91
C GLN A 316 8.35 5.59 -14.96
N SER A 317 8.86 5.06 -13.85
CA SER A 317 9.43 3.69 -13.79
C SER A 317 8.93 2.88 -12.59
N SER A 318 7.94 3.41 -11.88
CA SER A 318 7.39 2.82 -10.67
C SER A 318 5.87 2.97 -10.60
N ARG A 319 5.26 2.19 -9.71
CA ARG A 319 3.84 2.27 -9.39
C ARG A 319 3.70 2.51 -7.88
N VAL A 320 2.77 3.36 -7.50
CA VAL A 320 2.33 3.53 -6.12
C VAL A 320 0.93 2.96 -5.99
N ASN A 321 0.69 2.21 -4.94
CA ASN A 321 -0.63 1.70 -4.58
C ASN A 321 -0.97 2.15 -3.17
N VAL A 322 -2.22 2.54 -2.95
CA VAL A 322 -2.74 2.92 -1.64
C VAL A 322 -3.92 2.03 -1.32
N THR A 323 -3.84 1.21 -0.27
CA THR A 323 -4.97 0.43 0.23
C THR A 323 -5.51 1.05 1.50
N VAL A 324 -6.82 1.26 1.59
CA VAL A 324 -7.51 1.88 2.73
C VAL A 324 -8.58 0.94 3.27
N ARG A 325 -8.66 0.87 4.60
CA ARG A 325 -9.43 -0.12 5.36
C ARG A 325 -10.12 0.54 6.55
N GLN A 326 -11.27 -0.01 6.92
CA GLN A 326 -11.84 0.13 8.25
C GLN A 326 -11.43 -1.11 9.06
N VAL A 327 -10.86 -0.91 10.25
CA VAL A 327 -10.33 -1.99 11.09
C VAL A 327 -11.39 -2.46 12.08
N LEU A 328 -12.13 -1.53 12.68
CA LEU A 328 -13.12 -1.78 13.71
C LEU A 328 -14.55 -1.67 13.15
N GLY A 329 -15.39 -2.63 13.51
CA GLY A 329 -16.83 -2.53 13.26
C GLY A 329 -17.54 -1.57 14.22
N PRO A 330 -18.78 -1.15 13.93
CA PRO A 330 -19.55 -0.27 14.81
C PRO A 330 -19.64 -0.83 16.25
N GLY A 331 -19.13 -0.07 17.21
CA GLY A 331 -19.13 -0.46 18.64
C GLY A 331 -18.06 -1.49 19.03
N GLN A 332 -17.18 -1.90 18.12
CA GLN A 332 -16.03 -2.73 18.45
C GLN A 332 -14.87 -1.91 19.00
N SER A 333 -14.07 -2.53 19.86
CA SER A 333 -12.78 -2.03 20.33
C SER A 333 -11.72 -3.13 20.17
N PHE A 334 -10.45 -2.76 20.25
CA PHE A 334 -9.39 -3.76 20.30
C PHE A 334 -9.52 -4.63 21.56
N PRO A 335 -9.19 -5.93 21.48
CA PRO A 335 -9.13 -6.78 22.67
C PRO A 335 -8.11 -6.25 23.66
N GLU A 336 -8.45 -6.25 24.96
CA GLU A 336 -7.49 -5.90 26.01
C GLU A 336 -6.32 -6.89 25.99
N THR A 337 -5.09 -6.39 25.82
CA THR A 337 -3.88 -7.19 26.06
C THR A 337 -3.80 -7.55 27.54
N PRO A 338 -3.74 -8.84 27.93
CA PRO A 338 -3.64 -9.20 29.33
C PRO A 338 -2.37 -8.62 29.93
N SER A 339 -2.53 -7.85 31.00
CA SER A 339 -1.43 -7.33 31.80
C SER A 339 -0.52 -8.50 32.23
N PRO A 340 0.82 -8.40 32.10
CA PRO A 340 1.69 -9.40 32.70
C PRO A 340 1.40 -9.45 34.21
N PRO A 341 1.36 -10.65 34.83
CA PRO A 341 1.01 -10.77 36.24
C PRO A 341 1.96 -9.91 37.07
N GLN A 342 1.40 -8.96 37.82
CA GLN A 342 2.14 -8.23 38.84
C GLN A 342 2.78 -9.26 39.76
N ARG A 343 4.12 -9.27 39.83
CA ARG A 343 4.81 -9.95 40.93
C ARG A 343 4.35 -9.27 42.21
N THR A 344 3.45 -9.92 42.94
CA THR A 344 3.12 -9.56 44.31
C THR A 344 4.40 -9.72 45.14
N GLU A 345 4.94 -8.61 45.64
CA GLU A 345 5.90 -8.61 46.72
C GLU A 345 5.22 -9.17 47.98
N ALA A 346 5.37 -10.47 48.19
CA ALA A 346 5.13 -11.11 49.48
C ALA A 346 6.48 -11.61 49.99
N GLY A 347 7.09 -10.85 50.90
CA GLY A 347 8.36 -11.24 51.50
C GLY A 347 9.03 -10.15 52.34
N GLN A 348 8.34 -9.57 53.33
CA GLN A 348 9.01 -8.97 54.48
C GLN A 348 8.61 -9.73 55.75
N THR A 349 9.55 -10.53 56.26
CA THR A 349 9.70 -10.79 57.69
C THR A 349 11.19 -10.68 58.01
N GLY A 350 11.51 -9.90 59.06
CA GLY A 350 12.84 -9.49 59.51
C GLY A 350 13.82 -10.63 59.76
N GLY A 351 15.11 -10.39 59.95
CA GLY A 351 15.83 -9.17 60.32
C GLY A 351 16.97 -9.63 61.22
N TYR A 352 18.23 -9.34 60.87
CA TYR A 352 19.37 -9.39 61.78
C TYR A 352 20.42 -8.34 61.33
N HIS A 353 20.74 -7.46 62.28
CA HIS A 353 21.93 -6.60 62.45
C HIS A 353 23.25 -7.35 62.11
N GLU A 354 24.42 -6.79 61.84
CA GLU A 354 25.07 -5.46 61.93
C GLU A 354 26.43 -5.61 61.21
N GLY A 355 27.12 -4.53 60.86
CA GLY A 355 28.59 -4.56 60.76
C GLY A 355 29.23 -3.78 59.61
N ASP A 356 29.67 -2.59 59.97
CA ASP A 356 30.72 -1.72 59.40
C ASP A 356 31.68 -2.27 58.32
N GLY A 357 32.02 -1.36 57.39
CA GLY A 357 33.37 -0.80 57.36
C GLY A 357 34.44 -1.46 56.49
N ASP A 358 34.71 -0.78 55.38
CA ASP A 358 36.04 -0.38 54.88
C ASP A 358 36.73 -1.18 53.75
N GLN A 359 37.20 -0.38 52.77
CA GLN A 359 38.26 -0.51 51.75
C GLN A 359 38.67 -1.89 51.21
N ASP A 360 38.69 -2.05 49.86
CA ASP A 360 39.89 -1.79 49.05
C ASP A 360 39.72 -2.17 47.55
N SER A 361 40.48 -1.43 46.75
CA SER A 361 40.93 -1.51 45.35
C SER A 361 40.63 -2.71 44.42
N GLY A 362 40.47 -2.39 43.12
CA GLY A 362 40.59 -3.40 42.05
C GLY A 362 40.21 -2.98 40.64
N LYS A 363 41.00 -2.13 39.98
CA LYS A 363 40.98 -1.95 38.50
C LYS A 363 41.35 -3.28 37.82
N ARG A 364 40.64 -3.68 36.74
CA ARG A 364 41.29 -4.21 35.51
C ARG A 364 40.38 -4.32 34.28
N LYS A 365 40.92 -3.78 33.18
CA LYS A 365 40.55 -3.94 31.76
C LYS A 365 40.54 -5.40 31.30
N ARG A 366 39.77 -5.69 30.24
CA ARG A 366 40.10 -6.45 29.01
C ARG A 366 38.80 -6.83 28.28
N SER A 367 38.68 -7.01 26.98
CA SER A 367 39.41 -6.62 25.76
C SER A 367 38.63 -7.28 24.62
N SER A 368 38.56 -6.61 23.47
CA SER A 368 38.11 -7.13 22.18
C SER A 368 38.96 -8.29 21.66
N SER A 369 38.34 -9.23 20.95
CA SER A 369 39.01 -10.03 19.92
C SER A 369 38.03 -10.34 18.78
N CYS A 370 38.41 -9.86 17.59
CA CYS A 370 37.94 -10.32 16.29
C CYS A 370 38.48 -11.73 16.04
N ASP A 371 37.80 -12.52 15.20
CA ASP A 371 38.48 -13.46 14.30
C ASP A 371 37.70 -13.63 12.99
N SER A 372 38.47 -13.69 11.91
CA SER A 372 38.06 -13.79 10.51
C SER A 372 38.59 -15.10 9.92
N ALA A 373 37.85 -15.67 8.95
CA ALA A 373 38.27 -16.59 7.87
C ALA A 373 37.03 -17.44 7.48
N ASP A 374 36.71 -17.79 6.24
CA ASP A 374 37.49 -17.88 5.01
C ASP A 374 36.58 -17.82 3.77
N ALA A 375 37.18 -17.48 2.64
CA ALA A 375 36.61 -17.50 1.29
C ALA A 375 36.79 -18.88 0.63
N VAL A 376 35.84 -19.31 -0.21
CA VAL A 376 36.09 -20.27 -1.30
C VAL A 376 35.20 -19.90 -2.50
N GLU A 377 35.86 -19.63 -3.63
CA GLU A 377 35.31 -19.61 -4.99
C GLU A 377 34.91 -21.02 -5.44
N THR A 378 33.75 -21.14 -6.09
CA THR A 378 33.57 -21.75 -7.43
C THR A 378 32.17 -21.48 -7.95
#